data_AF-A0A093QMJ8-F1
#
_entry.id   AF-A0A093QMJ8-F1
#
_cell.length_a   1.000
_cell.length_b   1.000
_cell.length_c   1.000
_cell.angle_alpha   90.00
_cell.angle_beta   90.00
_cell.angle_gamma   90.00
#
_symmetry.space_group_name_H-M   'P 1'
#
loop_
_entity.id
_entity.type
_entity.pdbx_description
1 polymer ?
#
loop_
_entity_poly.entity_id
_entity_poly.type
_entity_poly.pdbx_seq_one_letter_code
_entity_poly.pdbx_strand_id
1 'polypeptide(L)' 'MTYFILFLSVCFILGGLAVASNPSPYYAVVGLVLAPIVGCGWLMSLGVSFVSLVLFLVYLGGMLVVFVYLVSLAADPF' A
#
# COMPACT_ATOMS: atom_id res chain seq x y z
N MET A 1 -1.10 -11.20 -21.07
CA MET A 1 -0.12 -10.67 -20.11
C MET A 1 -0.21 -9.15 -19.96
N THR A 2 -0.22 -8.39 -21.06
CA THR A 2 -0.29 -6.92 -21.01
C THR A 2 -1.52 -6.36 -20.28
N TYR A 3 -2.70 -6.95 -20.48
CA TYR A 3 -3.94 -6.54 -19.78
C TYR A 3 -3.88 -6.77 -18.26
N PHE A 4 -3.18 -7.82 -17.81
CA PHE A 4 -3.03 -8.13 -16.39
C PHE A 4 -2.13 -7.11 -15.68
N ILE A 5 -1.04 -6.71 -16.35
CA ILE A 5 -0.13 -5.66 -15.86
C ILE A 5 -0.84 -4.30 -15.81
N LEU A 6 -1.64 -3.97 -16.83
CA LEU A 6 -2.48 -2.76 -16.85
C LEU A 6 -3.54 -2.76 -15.73
N PHE A 7 -4.18 -3.89 -15.49
CA PHE A 7 -5.14 -4.02 -14.39
C PHE A 7 -4.47 -3.77 -13.03
N LEU A 8 -3.31 -4.39 -12.79
CA LEU A 8 -2.52 -4.18 -11.58
C LEU A 8 -2.06 -2.72 -11.42
N SER A 9 -1.65 -2.05 -12.49
CA SER A 9 -1.24 -0.64 -12.41
C SER A 9 -2.41 0.28 -12.07
N VAL A 10 -3.60 0.03 -12.62
CA VAL A 10 -4.82 0.78 -12.25
C VAL A 10 -5.17 0.54 -10.77
N CYS A 11 -5.12 -0.70 -10.29
CA CYS A 11 -5.35 -1.00 -8.88
C CYS A 11 -4.32 -0.31 -7.97
N PHE A 12 -3.05 -0.22 -8.39
CA PHE A 12 -2.01 0.49 -7.65
C PHE A 12 -2.29 1.99 -7.55
N ILE A 13 -2.71 2.61 -8.66
CA ILE A 13 -3.10 4.04 -8.69
C ILE A 13 -4.32 4.29 -7.80
N LEU A 14 -5.32 3.41 -7.82
CA LEU A 14 -6.49 3.50 -6.93
C LEU A 14 -6.10 3.38 -5.45
N GLY A 15 -5.17 2.48 -5.11
CA GLY A 15 -4.61 2.39 -3.77
C GLY A 15 -3.92 3.69 -3.33
N GLY A 16 -3.12 4.29 -4.21
CA GLY A 16 -2.49 5.59 -3.95
C GLY A 16 -3.49 6.74 -3.81
N LEU A 17 -4.54 6.76 -4.62
CA LEU A 17 -5.65 7.73 -4.52
C LEU A 17 -6.41 7.61 -3.20
N ALA A 18 -6.61 6.38 -2.71
CA ALA A 18 -7.24 6.14 -1.40
C ALA A 18 -6.40 6.73 -0.26
N VAL A 19 -5.07 6.67 -0.34
CA VAL A 19 -4.17 7.32 0.62
C VAL A 19 -4.21 8.85 0.47
N ALA A 20 -4.18 9.37 -0.77
CA ALA A 20 -4.11 10.81 -1.04
C ALA A 20 -5.43 11.57 -0.78
N SER A 21 -6.57 10.90 -0.82
CA SER A 21 -7.90 11.51 -0.63
C SER A 21 -8.20 11.88 0.83
N ASN A 22 -7.39 11.41 1.79
CA ASN A 22 -7.37 11.84 3.20
C ASN A 22 -8.75 12.07 3.90
N PRO A 23 -9.75 11.17 3.83
CA PRO A 23 -11.01 11.36 4.57
C PRO A 23 -10.85 11.11 6.08
N SER A 24 -10.03 10.13 6.47
CA SER A 24 -9.57 9.93 7.86
C SER A 24 -8.33 9.01 7.89
N PRO A 25 -7.51 9.04 8.95
CA PRO A 25 -6.27 8.27 9.02
C PRO A 25 -6.50 6.75 8.98
N TYR A 26 -7.66 6.28 9.44
CA TYR A 26 -8.05 4.87 9.38
C TYR A 26 -8.22 4.35 7.95
N TYR A 27 -8.85 5.13 7.07
CA TYR A 27 -9.02 4.74 5.67
C TYR A 27 -7.70 4.82 4.90
N ALA A 28 -6.80 5.73 5.29
CA ALA A 28 -5.46 5.83 4.71
C ALA A 28 -4.63 4.56 4.97
N VAL A 29 -4.75 3.95 6.17
CA VAL A 29 -4.09 2.67 6.49
C VAL A 29 -4.52 1.56 5.52
N VAL A 30 -5.81 1.47 5.20
CA VAL A 30 -6.34 0.45 4.28
C VAL A 30 -5.73 0.64 2.88
N GLY A 31 -5.64 1.88 2.39
CA GLY A 31 -4.95 2.20 1.14
C GLY A 31 -3.46 1.86 1.16
N LEU A 32 -2.78 2.14 2.28
CA LEU A 32 -1.37 1.83 2.51
C LEU A 32 -1.07 0.33 2.60
N VAL A 33 -2.04 -0.51 2.98
CA VAL A 33 -1.90 -1.97 2.94
C VAL A 33 -2.12 -2.51 1.53
N LEU A 34 -3.15 -2.02 0.83
CA LEU A 34 -3.52 -2.52 -0.50
C LEU A 34 -2.50 -2.13 -1.58
N ALA A 35 -1.97 -0.91 -1.54
CA ALA A 35 -1.00 -0.42 -2.52
C ALA A 35 0.28 -1.29 -2.64
N PRO A 36 1.01 -1.62 -1.56
CA PRO A 36 2.20 -2.46 -1.64
C PRO A 36 1.88 -3.92 -2.02
N ILE A 37 0.73 -4.48 -1.62
CA ILE A 37 0.34 -5.85 -2.04
C ILE A 37 0.18 -5.91 -3.57
N VAL A 38 -0.56 -4.95 -4.13
CA VAL A 38 -0.77 -4.85 -5.59
C VAL A 38 0.53 -4.49 -6.31
N GLY A 39 1.33 -3.58 -5.74
CA GLY A 39 2.64 -3.18 -6.27
C GLY A 39 3.65 -4.34 -6.30
N CYS A 40 3.65 -5.19 -5.27
CA CYS A 40 4.46 -6.41 -5.24
C CYS A 40 4.05 -7.38 -6.35
N GLY A 41 2.75 -7.59 -6.57
CA GLY A 41 2.23 -8.40 -7.68
C GLY A 41 2.65 -7.85 -9.05
N TRP A 42 2.63 -6.51 -9.20
CA TRP A 42 3.09 -5.85 -10.43
C TRP A 42 4.60 -6.04 -10.66
N LEU A 43 5.44 -5.81 -9.65
CA LEU A 43 6.90 -5.99 -9.75
C LEU A 43 7.30 -7.46 -9.99
N MET A 44 6.57 -8.40 -9.41
CA MET A 44 6.77 -9.84 -9.63
C MET A 44 6.47 -10.22 -11.08
N SER A 45 5.47 -9.58 -11.70
CA SER A 45 5.14 -9.79 -13.13
C SER A 45 6.21 -9.25 -14.10
N LEU A 46 7.04 -8.31 -13.64
CA LEU A 46 8.20 -7.77 -14.39
C LEU A 46 9.49 -8.56 -14.13
N GLY A 47 9.45 -9.61 -13.28
CA GLY A 47 10.62 -10.43 -12.93
C GLY A 47 11.51 -9.85 -11.84
N VAL A 48 11.12 -8.73 -11.21
CA VAL A 48 11.92 -8.04 -10.17
C VAL A 48 11.48 -8.49 -8.77
N SER A 49 11.63 -9.78 -8.49
CA SER A 49 11.13 -10.43 -7.26
C SER A 49 11.84 -9.97 -5.98
N PHE A 50 13.16 -9.73 -6.02
CA PHE A 50 13.91 -9.28 -4.84
C PHE A 50 13.44 -7.90 -4.34
N VAL A 51 13.25 -6.94 -5.26
CA VAL A 51 12.79 -5.59 -4.91
C VAL A 51 11.35 -5.62 -4.38
N SER A 52 10.50 -6.49 -4.92
CA SER A 52 9.14 -6.74 -4.40
C SER A 52 9.17 -7.22 -2.93
N LEU A 53 10.05 -8.16 -2.59
CA LEU A 53 10.17 -8.65 -1.22
C LEU A 53 10.71 -7.58 -0.26
N VAL A 54 11.67 -6.76 -0.69
CA VAL A 54 12.18 -5.65 0.12
C VAL A 54 11.08 -4.61 0.38
N LEU A 55 10.30 -4.25 -0.65
CA LEU A 55 9.16 -3.35 -0.49
C LEU A 55 8.12 -3.94 0.47
N PHE A 56 7.79 -5.23 0.33
CA PHE A 56 6.85 -5.89 1.22
C PHE A 56 7.34 -5.83 2.69
N LEU A 57 8.59 -6.21 2.95
CA LEU A 57 9.13 -6.29 4.30
C LEU A 57 9.31 -4.91 4.95
N VAL A 58 9.87 -3.94 4.24
CA VAL A 58 10.14 -2.61 4.80
C VAL A 58 8.86 -1.79 4.93
N TYR A 59 7.98 -1.85 3.93
CA TYR A 59 6.78 -1.01 3.90
C TYR A 59 5.66 -1.58 4.78
N LEU A 60 5.31 -2.86 4.62
CA LEU A 60 4.27 -3.48 5.46
C LEU A 60 4.79 -3.83 6.86
N GLY A 61 6.04 -4.27 6.99
CA GLY A 61 6.60 -4.64 8.29
C GLY A 61 7.06 -3.46 9.12
N GLY A 62 7.72 -2.47 8.50
CA GLY A 62 8.30 -1.33 9.20
C GLY A 62 7.38 -0.12 9.27
N MET A 63 7.01 0.43 8.12
CA MET A 63 6.33 1.73 8.07
C MET A 63 4.85 1.66 8.48
N LEU A 64 4.15 0.58 8.14
CA LEU A 64 2.75 0.42 8.55
C LEU A 64 2.56 0.33 10.07
N VAL A 65 3.46 -0.35 10.79
CA VAL A 65 3.36 -0.49 12.25
C VAL A 65 3.45 0.87 12.94
N VAL A 66 4.42 1.68 12.53
CA VAL A 66 4.58 3.06 13.04
C VAL A 66 3.38 3.91 12.67
N PHE A 67 2.87 3.77 11.44
CA PHE A 67 1.71 4.54 10.98
C PHE A 67 0.44 4.20 11.78
N VAL A 68 0.15 2.91 12.01
CA VAL A 68 -1.00 2.49 12.84
C VAL A 68 -0.86 2.99 14.28
N TYR A 69 0.35 2.97 14.84
CA TYR A 69 0.60 3.52 16.16
C TYR A 69 0.31 5.03 16.21
N LEU A 70 0.77 5.80 15.23
CA LEU A 70 0.49 7.23 15.13
C LEU A 70 -1.01 7.52 14.92
N VAL A 71 -1.70 6.72 14.11
CA VAL A 71 -3.15 6.81 13.94
C VAL A 71 -3.87 6.56 15.25
N SER A 72 -3.43 5.59 16.06
CA SER A 72 -4.02 5.33 17.38
C SER A 72 -3.77 6.45 18.39
N LEU A 73 -2.66 7.17 18.26
CA LEU A 73 -2.33 8.31 19.13
C LEU A 73 -3.08 9.59 18.71
N ALA A 74 -3.29 9.78 17.42
CA ALA A 74 -4.01 10.92 16.83
C ALA A 74 -5.53 10.71 16.78
N ALA A 75 -6.01 9.51 17.11
CA ALA A 75 -7.43 9.26 17.26
C ALA A 75 -7.91 9.96 18.52
N ASP A 76 -8.52 11.13 18.35
CA ASP A 76 -9.25 11.79 19.41
C ASP A 76 -10.29 10.80 19.98
N PRO A 77 -10.37 10.64 21.32
CA PRO A 77 -11.36 9.79 21.94
C PRO A 77 -12.74 10.41 21.76
N PHE A 78 -13.41 10.10 20.65
CA PHE A 78 -14.85 10.27 20.53
C PHE A 78 -15.58 9.15 21.27
#